data_AF-A0A1L9SNX7-F1
#
_entry.id   AF-A0A1L9SNX7-F1
#
_cell.length_a   1.000
_cell.length_b   1.000
_cell.length_c   1.000
_cell.angle_alpha   90.00
_cell.angle_beta   90.00
_cell.angle_gamma   90.00
#
_symmetry.space_group_name_H-M   'P 1'
#
loop_
_entity.id
_entity.type
_entity.pdbx_description
1 polymer ?
#
loop_
_entity_poly.entity_id
_entity_poly.type
_entity_poly.pdbx_seq_one_letter_code
_entity_poly.pdbx_strand_id
1 'polypeptide(L)'
;MAFCFLVRIALTFETLSPKQVCAAFSRALNRRCRYIYVPMIEIKVNIPSGYREQLEALEILFGECNAPYFPQPEFSRPAAGSPKGIGPANGKGAGAGMMQGPGGVISQRVTDEARHLWQGWRDMEEYAREVFPVEEEANGLDWML
;
A
#
# COMPACT_ATOMS: atom_id res chain seq x y z
N MET A 1 -15.39 -20.14 -30.23
CA MET A 1 -14.85 -18.76 -30.13
C MET A 1 -15.11 -18.28 -28.71
N ALA A 2 -14.16 -18.52 -27.80
CA ALA A 2 -14.29 -18.14 -26.40
C ALA A 2 -13.88 -16.67 -26.26
N PHE A 3 -14.84 -15.79 -26.00
CA PHE A 3 -14.57 -14.45 -25.50
C PHE A 3 -14.02 -14.59 -24.08
N CYS A 4 -12.69 -14.65 -23.94
CA CYS A 4 -12.05 -14.51 -22.65
C CYS A 4 -12.15 -13.03 -22.25
N PHE A 5 -13.15 -12.68 -21.44
CA PHE A 5 -13.16 -11.40 -20.76
C PHE A 5 -12.02 -11.40 -19.75
N LEU A 6 -10.88 -10.81 -20.11
CA LEU A 6 -9.77 -10.56 -19.19
C LEU A 6 -10.21 -9.52 -18.15
N VAL A 7 -10.52 -9.98 -16.94
CA VAL A 7 -10.72 -9.12 -15.78
C VAL A 7 -9.35 -8.76 -15.20
N ARG A 8 -9.14 -7.49 -14.85
CA ARG A 8 -7.94 -7.04 -14.14
C ARG A 8 -8.28 -6.92 -12.65
N ILE A 9 -7.50 -7.60 -11.82
CA ILE A 9 -7.68 -7.62 -10.37
C ILE A 9 -6.50 -6.89 -9.74
N ALA A 10 -6.77 -5.90 -8.90
CA ALA A 10 -5.73 -5.27 -8.10
C ALA A 10 -5.38 -6.17 -6.91
N LEU A 11 -4.22 -6.83 -6.96
CA LEU A 11 -3.73 -7.66 -5.85
C LEU A 11 -3.15 -6.80 -4.73
N THR A 12 -4.04 -6.11 -4.03
CA THR A 12 -3.75 -5.36 -2.82
C THR A 12 -4.80 -5.66 -1.76
N PHE A 13 -4.36 -5.96 -0.54
CA PHE A 13 -5.25 -6.29 0.58
C PHE A 13 -5.38 -5.13 1.57
N GLU A 14 -4.50 -4.14 1.50
CA GLU A 14 -4.49 -2.99 2.38
C GLU A 14 -3.93 -1.76 1.64
N THR A 15 -4.56 -0.60 1.83
CA THR A 15 -4.10 0.69 1.31
C THR A 15 -3.67 1.59 2.45
N LEU A 16 -2.38 1.94 2.49
CA LEU A 16 -1.80 2.77 3.54
C LEU A 16 -1.03 3.94 2.93
N SER A 17 -1.18 5.13 3.52
CA SER A 17 -0.26 6.24 3.27
C SER A 17 1.11 5.97 3.93
N PRO A 18 2.20 6.61 3.48
CA PRO A 18 3.53 6.39 4.07
C PRO A 18 3.58 6.67 5.59
N LYS A 19 2.80 7.65 6.07
CA LYS A 19 2.67 7.93 7.51
C LYS A 19 1.98 6.81 8.27
N GLN A 20 0.97 6.16 7.67
CA GLN A 20 0.28 5.01 8.27
C GLN A 20 1.17 3.77 8.30
N VAL A 21 2.00 3.56 7.27
CA VAL A 21 3.03 2.51 7.28
C VAL A 21 3.99 2.72 8.45
N CYS A 22 4.56 3.92 8.62
CA CYS A 22 5.42 4.21 9.77
C CYS A 22 4.70 4.04 11.11
N ALA A 23 3.42 4.39 11.21
CA ALA A 23 2.64 4.17 12.43
C ALA A 23 2.48 2.66 12.73
N ALA A 24 2.21 1.83 11.72
CA ALA A 24 2.14 0.37 11.86
C ALA A 24 3.48 -0.21 12.35
N PHE A 25 4.59 0.16 11.71
CA PHE A 25 5.94 -0.22 12.17
C PHE A 25 6.22 0.26 13.59
N SER A 26 5.79 1.48 13.92
CA SER A 26 6.05 2.07 15.24
C SER A 26 5.34 1.31 16.35
N ARG A 27 4.08 0.88 16.11
CA ARG A 27 3.33 0.02 17.03
C ARG A 27 3.93 -1.39 17.10
N ALA A 28 4.22 -1.98 15.94
CA ALA A 28 4.74 -3.34 15.83
C ALA A 28 6.07 -3.54 16.59
N LEU A 29 6.99 -2.59 16.42
CA LEU A 29 8.36 -2.67 16.94
C LEU A 29 8.55 -1.97 18.29
N ASN A 30 7.50 -1.30 18.81
CA ASN A 30 7.60 -0.41 19.97
C ASN A 30 8.73 0.62 19.87
N ARG A 31 8.99 1.11 18.66
CA ARG A 31 10.07 2.07 18.34
C ARG A 31 9.53 3.24 17.55
N ARG A 32 10.16 4.40 17.63
CA ARG A 32 9.74 5.58 16.86
C ARG A 32 10.10 5.39 15.38
N CYS A 33 9.11 5.36 14.50
CA CYS A 33 9.30 5.34 13.05
C CYS A 33 8.67 6.62 12.44
N ARG A 34 9.39 7.30 11.55
CA ARG A 34 8.95 8.56 10.93
C ARG A 34 9.19 8.55 9.43
N TYR A 35 8.14 8.86 8.68
CA TYR A 35 8.24 9.11 7.24
C TYR A 35 8.82 10.50 6.98
N ILE A 36 9.77 10.57 6.05
CA ILE A 36 10.35 11.81 5.53
C ILE A 36 10.24 11.74 4.02
N TYR A 37 9.51 12.68 3.43
CA TYR A 37 9.48 12.83 1.98
C TYR A 37 10.80 13.46 1.50
N VAL A 38 11.39 12.88 0.46
CA VAL A 38 12.56 13.40 -0.24
C VAL A 38 12.23 13.51 -1.73
N PRO A 39 12.67 14.58 -2.42
CA PRO A 39 12.38 14.76 -3.84
C PRO A 39 13.16 13.80 -4.73
N MET A 40 14.31 13.31 -4.27
CA MET A 40 15.18 12.36 -4.99
C MET A 40 15.46 11.14 -4.13
N ILE A 41 15.40 9.95 -4.74
CA ILE A 41 15.64 8.66 -4.12
C ILE A 41 17.14 8.49 -3.93
N GLU A 42 17.55 8.28 -2.67
CA GLU A 42 18.96 8.10 -2.31
C GLU A 42 19.46 6.69 -2.71
N ILE A 43 20.37 6.61 -3.68
CA ILE A 43 20.96 5.34 -4.14
C ILE A 43 22.29 5.11 -3.43
N LYS A 44 22.30 4.24 -2.42
CA LYS A 44 23.49 3.93 -1.59
C LYS A 44 24.31 2.73 -2.07
N VAL A 45 23.79 1.98 -3.02
CA VAL A 45 24.40 0.74 -3.53
C VAL A 45 24.39 0.74 -5.05
N ASN A 46 25.27 -0.06 -5.66
CA ASN A 46 25.30 -0.22 -7.11
C ASN A 46 24.04 -0.97 -7.56
N ILE A 47 23.34 -0.39 -8.52
CA ILE A 47 22.11 -0.94 -9.10
C ILE A 47 22.22 -1.00 -10.63
N PRO A 48 21.53 -1.95 -11.29
CA PRO A 48 21.42 -1.98 -12.75
C PRO A 48 20.82 -0.68 -13.31
N SER A 49 21.22 -0.28 -14.53
CA SER A 49 20.74 0.96 -15.15
C SER A 49 19.22 1.00 -15.30
N GLY A 50 18.59 -0.12 -15.69
CA GLY A 50 17.14 -0.19 -15.81
C GLY A 50 16.40 0.05 -14.47
N TYR A 51 17.01 -0.34 -13.34
CA TYR A 51 16.43 -0.03 -12.02
C TYR A 51 16.59 1.46 -11.70
N ARG A 52 17.72 2.08 -12.07
CA ARG A 52 17.92 3.53 -11.93
C ARG A 52 16.90 4.32 -12.74
N GLU A 53 16.72 3.99 -14.01
CA GLU A 53 15.73 4.61 -14.90
C GLU A 53 14.30 4.48 -14.33
N GLN A 54 13.98 3.32 -13.75
CA GLN A 54 12.70 3.12 -13.06
C GLN A 54 12.55 4.05 -11.85
N LEU A 55 13.58 4.20 -11.00
CA LEU A 55 13.53 5.08 -9.83
C LEU A 55 13.33 6.56 -10.22
N GLU A 56 14.01 7.03 -11.27
CA GLU A 56 13.84 8.38 -11.81
C GLU A 56 12.39 8.63 -12.28
N ALA A 57 11.76 7.63 -12.90
CA ALA A 57 10.35 7.71 -13.26
C ALA A 57 9.41 7.79 -12.03
N LEU A 58 9.75 7.13 -10.91
CA LEU A 58 8.97 7.19 -9.67
C LEU A 58 9.04 8.59 -9.02
N GLU A 59 10.19 9.26 -9.06
CA GLU A 59 10.37 10.63 -8.57
C GLU A 59 9.41 11.59 -9.29
N ILE A 60 9.31 11.48 -10.61
CA ILE A 60 8.39 12.30 -11.41
C ILE A 60 6.93 11.91 -11.14
N LEU A 61 6.59 10.62 -11.25
CA LEU A 61 5.20 10.16 -11.17
C LEU A 61 4.58 10.37 -9.78
N PHE A 62 5.29 9.97 -8.73
CA PHE A 62 4.76 10.01 -7.36
C PHE A 62 5.24 11.22 -6.57
N GLY A 63 6.44 11.73 -6.87
CA GLY A 63 6.96 12.93 -6.21
C GLY A 63 6.38 14.22 -6.79
N GLU A 64 6.53 14.43 -8.10
CA GLU A 64 6.06 15.67 -8.76
C GLU A 64 4.56 15.63 -9.11
N CYS A 65 4.14 14.56 -9.79
CA CYS A 65 2.78 14.45 -10.32
C CYS A 65 1.76 13.95 -9.27
N ASN A 66 2.22 13.34 -8.17
CA ASN A 66 1.39 12.71 -7.14
C ASN A 66 0.31 11.79 -7.75
N ALA A 67 0.70 11.02 -8.76
CA ALA A 67 -0.18 10.13 -9.50
C ALA A 67 -0.68 8.98 -8.61
N PRO A 68 -1.90 8.46 -8.84
CA PRO A 68 -2.35 7.22 -8.20
C PRO A 68 -1.48 6.04 -8.65
N TYR A 69 -1.18 5.11 -7.73
CA TYR A 69 -0.39 3.91 -8.03
C TYR A 69 -1.08 3.00 -9.06
N PHE A 70 -2.41 2.91 -8.99
CA PHE A 70 -3.24 2.21 -9.97
C PHE A 70 -4.07 3.22 -10.77
N PRO A 71 -3.51 3.84 -11.83
CA PRO A 71 -4.16 4.94 -12.55
C PRO A 71 -5.34 4.50 -13.44
N GLN A 72 -5.54 3.19 -13.60
CA GLN A 72 -6.64 2.65 -14.39
C GLN A 72 -7.98 3.12 -13.79
N PRO A 73 -8.93 3.62 -14.60
CA PRO A 73 -10.20 4.15 -14.10
C PRO A 73 -10.99 3.17 -13.23
N GLU A 74 -10.87 1.87 -13.50
CA GLU A 74 -11.48 0.79 -12.71
C GLU A 74 -10.95 0.66 -11.27
N PHE A 75 -9.71 1.11 -11.01
CA PHE A 75 -9.11 1.08 -9.67
C PHE A 75 -9.08 2.46 -8.99
N SER A 76 -9.22 3.52 -9.77
CA SER A 76 -9.04 4.90 -9.29
C SER A 76 -10.33 5.70 -9.09
N ARG A 77 -11.48 5.28 -9.66
CA ARG A 77 -12.75 6.03 -9.53
C ARG A 77 -13.38 5.84 -8.16
N PRO A 78 -13.48 6.89 -7.32
CA PRO A 78 -14.38 6.86 -6.17
C PRO A 78 -15.81 7.07 -6.66
N ALA A 79 -16.82 6.46 -6.03
CA ALA A 79 -18.19 6.92 -6.19
C ALA A 79 -18.25 8.43 -5.88
N ALA A 80 -18.88 9.20 -6.76
CA ALA A 80 -19.00 10.64 -6.66
C ALA A 80 -19.38 11.07 -5.22
N GLY A 81 -18.52 11.85 -4.57
CA GLY A 81 -18.75 12.34 -3.20
C GLY A 81 -18.03 11.60 -2.07
N SER A 82 -17.20 10.59 -2.35
CA SER A 82 -16.45 9.87 -1.32
C SER A 82 -15.09 10.55 -1.02
N PRO A 83 -14.74 10.85 0.26
CA PRO A 83 -13.37 11.24 0.58
C PRO A 83 -12.38 10.17 0.10
N LYS A 84 -11.25 10.60 -0.49
CA LYS A 84 -10.16 9.73 -0.92
C LYS A 84 -9.91 8.69 0.18
N GLY A 85 -10.06 7.40 -0.16
CA GLY A 85 -10.05 6.28 0.77
C GLY A 85 -8.75 6.18 1.56
N ILE A 86 -8.66 6.97 2.63
CA ILE A 86 -7.73 6.81 3.72
C ILE A 86 -8.59 6.20 4.83
N GLY A 87 -8.64 4.88 4.88
CA GLY A 87 -9.28 4.18 5.99
C GLY A 87 -8.61 4.56 7.32
N PRO A 88 -9.36 4.54 8.44
CA PRO A 88 -8.80 4.87 9.75
C PRO A 88 -7.63 3.93 10.10
N ALA A 89 -6.65 4.49 10.80
CA ALA A 89 -5.29 3.96 10.95
C ALA A 89 -5.10 2.82 11.99
N ASN A 90 -6.17 2.14 12.41
CA ASN A 90 -6.10 1.19 13.53
C ASN A 90 -6.79 -0.15 13.23
N GLY A 91 -6.02 -1.23 13.30
CA GLY A 91 -6.46 -2.63 13.43
C GLY A 91 -6.86 -3.35 12.14
N LYS A 92 -6.86 -4.70 12.19
CA LYS A 92 -7.46 -5.59 11.19
C LYS A 92 -8.89 -5.12 10.90
N GLY A 93 -9.06 -4.37 9.82
CA GLY A 93 -10.26 -3.58 9.57
C GLY A 93 -10.01 -2.21 8.92
N ALA A 94 -8.76 -1.78 8.76
CA ALA A 94 -8.40 -0.64 7.92
C ALA A 94 -8.92 -0.84 6.48
N GLY A 95 -10.10 -0.26 6.23
CA GLY A 95 -10.85 -0.42 4.99
C GLY A 95 -11.88 -1.56 4.94
N ALA A 96 -12.40 -2.05 6.07
CA ALA A 96 -13.51 -3.04 6.08
C ALA A 96 -14.92 -2.43 6.15
N GLY A 97 -15.08 -1.14 6.47
CA GLY A 97 -16.41 -0.52 6.55
C GLY A 97 -16.90 -0.02 5.20
N MET A 98 -17.95 -0.60 4.61
CA MET A 98 -18.60 -0.05 3.40
C MET A 98 -18.81 1.47 3.52
N MET A 99 -18.25 2.27 2.62
CA MET A 99 -18.60 3.69 2.53
C MET A 99 -19.96 3.78 1.84
N GLN A 100 -21.01 4.05 2.61
CA GLN A 100 -22.33 4.37 2.08
C GLN A 100 -22.31 5.82 1.61
N GLY A 101 -22.33 6.03 0.29
CA GLY A 101 -22.63 7.34 -0.28
C GLY A 101 -24.08 7.77 0.00
N PRO A 102 -24.42 9.04 -0.19
CA PRO A 102 -25.81 9.50 -0.13
C PRO A 102 -26.67 8.65 -1.07
N GLY A 103 -27.68 7.95 -0.53
CA GLY A 103 -28.55 7.06 -1.32
C GLY A 103 -28.13 5.59 -1.39
N GLY A 104 -27.18 5.13 -0.55
CA GLY A 104 -26.83 3.71 -0.46
C GLY A 104 -25.94 3.18 -1.59
N VAL A 105 -25.34 4.07 -2.39
CA VAL A 105 -24.36 3.71 -3.41
C VAL A 105 -23.07 3.25 -2.71
N ILE A 106 -22.70 1.99 -2.91
CA ILE A 106 -21.45 1.39 -2.41
C ILE A 106 -20.39 1.59 -3.49
N SER A 107 -19.34 2.38 -3.20
CA SER A 107 -18.13 2.40 -4.03
C SER A 107 -17.31 1.16 -3.73
N GLN A 108 -16.99 0.36 -4.75
CA GLN A 108 -15.98 -0.70 -4.59
C GLN A 108 -14.63 -0.08 -4.23
N ARG A 109 -13.94 -0.70 -3.28
CA ARG A 109 -12.55 -0.40 -2.95
C ARG A 109 -11.63 -1.22 -3.83
N VAL A 110 -10.44 -0.69 -4.08
CA VAL A 110 -9.38 -1.40 -4.81
C VAL A 110 -8.97 -2.72 -4.15
N THR A 111 -9.26 -2.91 -2.86
CA THR A 111 -8.92 -4.12 -2.11
C THR A 111 -10.03 -5.18 -2.08
N ASP A 112 -11.24 -4.88 -2.57
CA ASP A 112 -12.42 -5.73 -2.35
C ASP A 112 -12.26 -7.11 -3.03
N GLU A 113 -11.85 -7.13 -4.30
CA GLU A 113 -11.66 -8.38 -5.04
C GLU A 113 -10.55 -9.25 -4.45
N ALA A 114 -9.40 -8.65 -4.10
CA ALA A 114 -8.30 -9.38 -3.48
C ALA A 114 -8.73 -10.03 -2.15
N ARG A 115 -9.41 -9.27 -1.28
CA ARG A 115 -9.91 -9.77 0.01
C ARG A 115 -11.00 -10.83 -0.14
N HIS A 116 -11.79 -10.74 -1.21
CA HIS A 116 -12.76 -11.78 -1.54
C HIS A 116 -12.06 -13.08 -1.94
N LEU A 117 -11.00 -13.00 -2.76
CA LEU A 117 -10.20 -14.15 -3.17
C LEU A 117 -9.46 -14.81 -2.01
N TRP A 118 -8.94 -14.02 -1.07
CA TRP A 118 -8.22 -14.53 0.09
C TRP A 118 -8.49 -13.70 1.35
N GLN A 119 -9.17 -14.32 2.31
CA GLN A 119 -9.56 -13.66 3.56
C GLN A 119 -8.46 -13.70 4.64
N GLY A 120 -7.51 -14.63 4.53
CA GLY A 120 -6.41 -14.81 5.50
C GLY A 120 -5.18 -13.94 5.21
N TRP A 121 -5.37 -12.76 4.64
CA TRP A 121 -4.27 -11.83 4.33
C TRP A 121 -3.70 -11.22 5.62
N ARG A 122 -2.43 -10.83 5.57
CA ARG A 122 -1.73 -10.19 6.70
C ARG A 122 -1.62 -8.69 6.44
N ASP A 123 -1.87 -7.90 7.48
CA ASP A 123 -1.71 -6.45 7.42
C ASP A 123 -0.24 -6.04 7.64
N MET A 124 0.05 -4.76 7.41
CA MET A 124 1.40 -4.23 7.55
C MET A 124 1.96 -4.32 8.98
N GLU A 125 1.10 -4.24 10.00
CA GLU A 125 1.53 -4.31 11.40
C GLU A 125 1.93 -5.73 11.79
N GLU A 126 1.17 -6.73 11.36
CA GLU A 126 1.50 -8.15 11.52
C GLU A 126 2.82 -8.48 10.82
N TYR A 127 3.03 -8.02 9.58
CA TYR A 127 4.32 -8.18 8.88
C TYR A 127 5.47 -7.54 9.68
N ALA A 128 5.31 -6.27 10.09
CA ALA A 128 6.36 -5.53 10.78
C ALA A 128 6.71 -6.14 12.16
N ARG A 129 5.77 -6.83 12.82
CA ARG A 129 5.98 -7.45 14.12
C ARG A 129 6.54 -8.86 14.04
N GLU A 130 6.04 -9.66 13.10
CA GLU A 130 6.26 -11.11 13.10
C GLU A 130 7.23 -11.59 12.03
N VAL A 131 7.42 -10.81 10.96
CA VAL A 131 8.24 -11.22 9.81
C VAL A 131 9.48 -10.34 9.66
N PHE A 132 9.31 -9.02 9.70
CA PHE A 132 10.40 -8.06 9.49
C PHE A 132 11.62 -8.30 10.41
N PRO A 133 11.47 -8.56 11.73
CA PRO A 133 12.61 -8.91 12.59
C PRO A 133 13.43 -10.12 12.13
N VAL A 134 12.72 -11.16 11.66
CA VAL A 134 13.34 -12.43 11.23
C VAL A 134 14.07 -12.25 9.91
N GLU A 135 13.51 -11.47 8.97
CA GLU A 135 14.17 -11.12 7.71
C GLU A 135 15.43 -10.29 7.94
N GLU A 136 15.38 -9.33 8.87
CA GLU A 136 16.51 -8.47 9.21
C GLU A 136 17.64 -9.25 9.90
N GLU A 137 17.30 -10.17 10.83
CA GLU A 137 18.28 -11.09 11.43
C GLU A 137 18.92 -12.00 10.38
N ALA A 138 18.13 -12.53 9.43
CA ALA A 138 18.65 -13.35 8.32
C ALA A 138 19.56 -12.55 7.37
N ASN A 139 19.38 -11.23 7.28
CA ASN A 139 20.28 -10.31 6.57
C ASN A 139 21.52 -9.92 7.40
N GLY A 140 21.66 -10.44 8.62
CA GLY A 140 22.81 -10.23 9.50
C GLY A 140 22.73 -8.99 10.39
N LEU A 141 21.53 -8.42 10.58
CA LEU A 141 21.31 -7.28 11.46
C LEU A 141 20.93 -7.74 12.87
N ASP A 142 21.33 -6.98 13.89
CA ASP A 142 21.24 -7.36 15.31
C ASP A 142 20.41 -6.40 16.18
N TRP A 143 19.75 -5.42 15.56
CA TRP A 143 19.04 -4.34 16.26
C TRP A 143 17.79 -4.81 17.03
N MET A 144 17.33 -6.05 16.78
CA MET A 144 16.15 -6.66 17.37
C MET A 144 16.32 -7.11 18.82
N LEU A 145 17.57 -7.29 19.28
CA LEU A 145 17.94 -7.76 20.61
C LEU A 145 17.75 -6.68 21.70
#